data_AF-A0A2S8SAS0-F1
#
_entry.id   AF-A0A2S8SAS0-F1
#
_cell.length_a   1.000
_cell.length_b   1.000
_cell.length_c   1.000
_cell.angle_alpha   90.00
_cell.angle_beta   90.00
_cell.angle_gamma   90.00
#
_symmetry.space_group_name_H-M   'P 1'
#
loop_
_entity.id
_entity.type
_entity.pdbx_description
1 polymer ?
#
loop_
_entity_poly.entity_id
_entity_poly.type
_entity_poly.pdbx_seq_one_letter_code
_entity_poly.pdbx_strand_id
1 'polypeptide(L)'
;MITLISEDEISSSPSVVEVGELINEAKEALNAALRRFRAGELGEAREIAKQIGEVRSAYKTALEERIRVAKLRKDEAGVVYDYALDFDAARDEICRRLACLRDAGDGR
;
A
#
# COMPACT_ATOMS: atom_id res chain seq x y z
N MET A 1 -20.82 10.42 -9.07
CA MET A 1 -20.73 9.00 -8.68
C MET A 1 -19.29 8.82 -8.27
N ILE A 2 -19.00 8.63 -6.98
CA ILE A 2 -17.62 8.56 -6.48
C ILE A 2 -17.03 7.24 -7.00
N THR A 3 -16.10 7.31 -7.94
CA THR A 3 -15.37 6.14 -8.41
C THR A 3 -14.30 5.83 -7.37
N LEU A 4 -14.60 4.89 -6.47
CA LEU A 4 -13.60 4.30 -5.59
C LEU A 4 -12.59 3.57 -6.49
N ILE A 5 -11.31 3.92 -6.40
CA ILE A 5 -10.24 3.05 -6.92
C ILE A 5 -10.43 1.73 -6.18
N SER A 6 -10.90 0.71 -6.89
CA SER A 6 -11.20 -0.58 -6.27
C SER A 6 -9.90 -1.20 -5.75
N GLU A 7 -9.94 -1.86 -4.59
CA GLU A 7 -8.78 -2.53 -3.99
C GLU A 7 -8.10 -3.52 -4.97
N ASP A 8 -8.83 -4.01 -5.96
CA ASP A 8 -8.34 -4.91 -7.02
C ASP A 8 -7.34 -4.25 -7.99
N GLU A 9 -7.45 -2.95 -8.26
CA GLU A 9 -6.49 -2.24 -9.13
C GLU A 9 -5.16 -1.99 -8.42
N ILE A 10 -5.20 -1.80 -7.09
CA ILE A 10 -4.01 -1.60 -6.25
C ILE A 10 -3.25 -2.92 -6.10
N SER A 11 -3.98 -4.03 -5.89
CA SER A 11 -3.45 -5.39 -5.79
C SER A 11 -2.75 -5.84 -7.07
N SER A 12 -3.20 -5.37 -8.24
CA SER A 12 -2.70 -5.78 -9.56
C SER A 12 -1.56 -4.92 -10.09
N SER A 13 -1.13 -3.88 -9.35
CA SER A 13 0.00 -3.06 -9.79
C SER A 13 1.29 -3.91 -9.81
N PRO A 14 2.12 -3.87 -10.89
CA PRO A 14 3.24 -4.79 -11.08
C PRO A 14 4.20 -4.83 -9.88
N SER A 15 4.48 -3.67 -9.28
CA SER A 15 5.34 -3.53 -8.10
C SER A 15 4.78 -4.18 -6.82
N VAL A 16 3.46 -4.33 -6.70
CA VAL A 16 2.82 -4.97 -5.53
C VAL A 16 2.85 -6.50 -5.67
N VAL A 17 2.70 -7.00 -6.90
CA VAL A 17 2.83 -8.43 -7.21
C VAL A 17 4.26 -8.92 -6.97
N GLU A 18 5.27 -8.20 -7.47
CA GLU A 18 6.69 -8.51 -7.26
C GLU A 18 7.07 -8.55 -5.77
N VAL A 19 6.56 -7.61 -4.97
CA VAL A 19 6.78 -7.61 -3.51
C VAL A 19 6.05 -8.78 -2.84
N GLY A 20 4.89 -9.17 -3.34
CA GLY A 20 4.15 -10.33 -2.83
C GLY A 20 4.90 -11.65 -3.04
N GLU A 21 5.50 -11.81 -4.21
CA GLU A 21 6.34 -12.97 -4.55
C GLU A 21 7.58 -13.04 -3.64
N LEU A 22 8.28 -11.92 -3.45
CA LEU A 22 9.46 -11.84 -2.58
C LEU A 22 9.14 -12.22 -1.12
N ILE A 23 7.95 -11.85 -0.64
CA ILE A 23 7.48 -12.20 0.71
C ILE A 23 7.19 -13.70 0.81
N ASN A 24 6.61 -14.31 -0.22
CA ASN A 24 6.35 -15.74 -0.23
C ASN A 24 7.66 -16.54 -0.27
N GLU A 25 8.63 -16.12 -1.07
CA GLU A 25 9.96 -16.72 -1.11
C GLU A 25 10.67 -16.63 0.25
N ALA A 26 10.61 -15.48 0.91
CA ALA A 26 11.16 -15.30 2.26
C ALA A 26 10.47 -16.21 3.29
N LYS A 27 9.15 -16.42 3.19
CA LYS A 27 8.39 -17.34 4.05
C LYS A 27 8.84 -18.78 3.86
N GLU A 28 9.04 -19.21 2.63
CA GLU A 28 9.48 -20.57 2.31
C GLU A 28 10.88 -20.84 2.85
N ALA A 29 11.82 -19.90 2.65
CA ALA A 29 13.16 -19.99 3.20
C ALA A 29 13.18 -20.10 4.73
N LEU A 30 12.34 -19.31 5.41
CA LEU A 30 12.20 -19.36 6.86
C LEU A 30 11.64 -20.71 7.35
N ASN A 31 10.63 -21.24 6.66
CA ASN A 31 10.05 -22.54 6.99
C ASN A 31 11.05 -23.68 6.82
N ALA A 32 11.88 -23.64 5.78
CA ALA A 32 12.95 -24.61 5.56
C ALA A 32 14.00 -24.55 6.69
N ALA A 33 14.44 -23.36 7.05
CA ALA A 33 15.40 -23.14 8.14
C ALA A 33 14.88 -23.66 9.50
N LEU A 34 13.59 -23.43 9.81
CA LEU A 34 12.95 -23.93 11.03
C LEU A 34 12.87 -25.47 11.09
N ARG A 35 12.69 -26.14 9.94
CA ARG A 35 12.68 -27.60 9.88
C ARG A 35 14.06 -28.19 10.19
N ARG A 36 15.12 -27.61 9.64
CA ARG A 36 16.51 -28.02 9.89
C ARG A 36 16.91 -27.81 11.35
N PHE A 37 16.53 -26.68 11.93
CA PHE A 37 16.70 -26.41 13.36
C PHE A 37 16.03 -27.46 14.25
N ARG A 38 14.79 -27.85 13.93
CA ARG A 38 14.05 -28.90 14.68
C ARG A 38 14.67 -30.29 14.56
N ALA A 39 15.47 -30.56 13.52
CA ALA A 39 16.14 -31.83 13.31
C ALA A 39 17.38 -32.03 14.21
N GLY A 40 17.75 -31.05 15.04
CA GLY A 40 18.81 -31.22 16.05
C GLY A 40 20.24 -31.09 15.51
N GLU A 41 20.42 -30.48 14.33
CA GLU A 41 21.72 -30.08 13.78
C GLU A 41 22.28 -28.89 14.58
N LEU A 42 22.66 -29.11 15.84
CA LEU A 42 23.00 -28.04 16.80
C LEU A 42 24.25 -27.21 16.43
N GLY A 43 25.09 -27.69 15.51
CA GLY A 43 26.19 -26.91 14.91
C GLY A 43 25.69 -25.91 13.86
N GLU A 44 24.69 -26.29 13.06
CA GLU A 44 24.02 -25.39 12.10
C GLU A 44 23.02 -24.49 12.81
N ALA A 45 22.41 -24.92 13.91
CA ALA A 45 21.34 -24.22 14.60
C ALA A 45 21.68 -22.77 14.97
N ARG A 46 22.93 -22.47 15.36
CA ARG A 46 23.37 -21.11 15.69
C ARG A 46 23.55 -20.24 14.43
N GLU A 47 24.12 -20.81 13.37
CA GLU A 47 24.29 -20.09 12.11
C GLU A 47 22.94 -19.88 11.40
N ILE A 48 22.05 -20.89 11.46
CA ILE A 48 20.65 -20.80 11.03
C ILE A 48 19.91 -19.72 11.83
N ALA A 49 20.07 -19.68 13.16
CA ALA A 49 19.43 -18.65 13.99
C ALA A 49 19.91 -17.23 13.62
N LYS A 50 21.20 -17.08 13.28
CA LYS A 50 21.78 -15.84 12.78
C LYS A 50 21.20 -15.46 11.41
N GLN A 51 21.17 -16.39 10.45
CA GLN A 51 20.58 -16.18 9.12
C GLN A 51 19.09 -15.81 9.21
N ILE A 52 18.33 -16.48 10.07
CA ILE A 52 16.92 -16.12 10.34
C ILE A 52 16.82 -14.70 10.94
N GLY A 53 17.76 -14.32 11.81
CA GLY A 53 17.85 -12.96 12.35
C GLY A 53 18.09 -11.91 11.26
N GLU A 54 19.00 -12.18 10.34
CA GLU A 54 19.30 -11.31 9.19
C GLU A 54 18.09 -11.19 8.25
N VAL A 55 17.41 -12.29 7.92
CA VAL A 55 16.17 -12.29 7.13
C VAL A 55 15.07 -11.50 7.83
N ARG A 56 14.89 -11.68 9.13
CA ARG A 56 13.90 -10.92 9.92
C ARG A 56 14.22 -9.43 9.91
N SER A 57 15.50 -9.06 10.01
CA SER A 57 15.94 -7.68 9.94
C SER A 57 15.64 -7.07 8.58
N ALA A 58 16.04 -7.74 7.49
CA ALA A 58 15.76 -7.31 6.13
C ALA A 58 14.26 -7.17 5.86
N TYR A 59 13.45 -8.14 6.33
CA TYR A 59 12.00 -8.10 6.21
C TYR A 59 11.39 -6.92 6.98
N LYS A 60 11.88 -6.64 8.20
CA LYS A 60 11.43 -5.48 8.98
C LYS A 60 11.73 -4.17 8.24
N THR A 61 12.93 -4.02 7.68
CA THR A 61 13.28 -2.86 6.86
C THR A 61 12.37 -2.73 5.64
N ALA A 62 12.09 -3.83 4.94
CA ALA A 62 11.17 -3.82 3.80
C ALA A 62 9.74 -3.37 4.20
N LEU A 63 9.24 -3.82 5.35
CA LEU A 63 7.94 -3.35 5.88
C LEU A 63 7.96 -1.86 6.23
N GLU A 64 9.05 -1.36 6.83
CA GLU A 64 9.21 0.06 7.13
C GLU A 64 9.24 0.91 5.84
N GLU A 65 9.93 0.46 4.79
CA GLU A 65 9.92 1.10 3.48
C GLU A 65 8.51 1.09 2.85
N ARG A 66 7.77 -0.02 2.96
CA ARG A 66 6.38 -0.08 2.46
C ARG A 66 5.48 0.96 3.13
N ILE A 67 5.62 1.14 4.44
CA ILE A 67 4.88 2.17 5.18
C ILE A 67 5.30 3.57 4.70
N ARG A 68 6.60 3.79 4.47
CA ARG A 68 7.10 5.09 3.99
C ARG A 68 6.60 5.41 2.58
N VAL A 69 6.64 4.44 1.66
CA VAL A 69 6.12 4.59 0.30
C VAL A 69 4.61 4.84 0.31
N ALA A 70 3.85 4.13 1.15
CA ALA A 70 2.41 4.35 1.28
C ALA A 70 2.10 5.79 1.74
N LYS A 71 2.88 6.33 2.69
CA LYS A 71 2.75 7.72 3.12
C LYS A 71 3.09 8.70 2.00
N LEU A 72 4.23 8.54 1.34
CA LEU A 72 4.65 9.40 0.23
C LEU A 72 3.60 9.43 -0.90
N ARG A 73 3.00 8.28 -1.23
CA ARG A 73 1.91 8.21 -2.21
C ARG A 73 0.66 8.98 -1.78
N LYS A 74 0.30 8.94 -0.49
CA LYS A 74 -0.81 9.76 0.04
C LYS A 74 -0.48 11.26 -0.07
N ASP A 75 0.75 11.64 0.26
CA ASP A 75 1.21 13.03 0.19
C ASP A 75 1.24 13.55 -1.27
N GLU A 76 1.80 12.78 -2.21
CA GLU A 76 1.84 13.10 -3.65
C GLU A 76 0.44 13.20 -4.28
N ALA A 77 -0.48 12.31 -3.89
CA ALA A 77 -1.86 12.35 -4.35
C ALA A 77 -2.69 13.49 -3.70
N GLY A 78 -2.09 14.27 -2.79
CA GLY A 78 -2.79 15.34 -2.07
C GLY A 78 -3.90 14.80 -1.13
N VAL A 79 -3.84 13.52 -0.77
CA VAL A 79 -4.84 12.82 0.03
C VAL A 79 -4.56 13.08 1.51
N VAL A 80 -5.12 14.17 2.03
CA VAL A 80 -5.01 14.56 3.45
C VAL A 80 -5.92 13.72 4.37
N TYR A 81 -6.98 13.14 3.81
CA TYR A 81 -7.93 12.26 4.51
C TYR A 81 -8.24 11.02 3.65
N ASP A 82 -8.69 9.90 4.25
CA ASP A 82 -9.00 8.63 3.56
C ASP A 82 -10.19 8.69 2.57
N TYR A 83 -10.66 9.89 2.22
CA TYR A 83 -11.66 10.12 1.17
C TYR A 83 -11.09 11.08 0.12
N ALA A 84 -11.24 10.73 -1.15
CA ALA A 84 -10.94 11.62 -2.26
C ALA A 84 -12.18 12.47 -2.57
N LEU A 85 -12.01 13.80 -2.65
CA LEU A 85 -13.05 14.68 -3.17
C LEU A 85 -12.95 14.73 -4.69
N ASP A 86 -14.02 14.37 -5.39
CA ASP A 86 -14.11 14.52 -6.83
C ASP A 86 -14.26 16.02 -7.17
N PHE A 87 -13.13 16.66 -7.49
CA PHE A 87 -13.10 18.09 -7.77
C PHE A 87 -13.84 18.46 -9.05
N ASP A 88 -13.93 17.56 -10.02
CA ASP A 88 -14.65 17.82 -11.28
C ASP A 88 -16.16 17.81 -11.01
N ALA A 89 -16.67 16.79 -10.30
CA ALA A 89 -18.07 16.75 -9.91
C ALA A 89 -18.44 17.91 -8.96
N ALA A 90 -17.56 18.28 -8.03
CA ALA A 90 -17.77 19.42 -7.14
C ALA A 90 -17.79 20.75 -7.92
N ARG A 91 -16.91 20.89 -8.92
CA ARG A 91 -16.87 22.05 -9.81
C ARG A 91 -18.15 22.18 -10.62
N ASP A 92 -18.62 21.08 -11.21
CA ASP A 92 -19.86 21.05 -11.99
C ASP A 92 -21.06 21.45 -11.13
N GLU A 93 -21.14 20.96 -9.90
CA GLU A 93 -22.19 21.33 -8.94
C GLU A 93 -22.16 22.82 -8.60
N ILE A 94 -20.98 23.38 -8.32
CA ILE A 94 -20.81 24.82 -8.03
C ILE A 94 -21.18 25.66 -9.26
N CYS A 95 -20.68 25.31 -10.45
CA CYS A 95 -21.00 26.02 -11.68
C CYS A 95 -22.50 26.02 -11.98
N ARG A 96 -23.19 24.89 -11.76
CA ARG A 96 -24.65 24.80 -11.92
C ARG A 96 -25.37 25.74 -10.96
N ARG A 97 -25.00 25.75 -9.67
CA ARG A 97 -25.59 26.64 -8.67
C ARG A 97 -25.36 28.12 -9.00
N LEU A 98 -24.15 28.46 -9.46
CA LEU A 98 -23.82 29.82 -9.88
C LEU A 98 -24.63 30.23 -11.12
N ALA A 99 -24.88 29.32 -12.06
CA ALA A 99 -25.76 29.57 -13.19
C ALA A 99 -27.19 29.84 -12.72
N CYS A 100 -27.75 29.01 -11.83
CA CYS A 100 -29.07 29.24 -11.26
C CYS A 100 -29.16 30.58 -10.50
N LEU A 101 -28.12 30.97 -9.77
CA LEU A 101 -28.07 32.27 -9.10
C LEU A 101 -28.00 33.44 -10.09
N ARG A 102 -27.29 33.27 -11.20
CA ARG A 102 -27.24 34.27 -12.28
C ARG A 102 -28.60 34.41 -12.95
N ASP A 103 -29.25 33.30 -13.28
CA ASP A 103 -30.59 33.29 -13.86
C ASP A 103 -31.63 33.93 -12.92
N ALA A 104 -31.48 33.73 -11.61
CA ALA A 104 -32.32 34.36 -10.60
C ALA A 104 -32.02 35.86 -10.40
N GLY A 105 -30.78 36.31 -10.64
CA GLY A 105 -30.35 37.71 -10.53
C GLY A 105 -30.59 38.54 -11.80
N ASP A 106 -30.66 37.88 -12.97
CA ASP A 106 -31.02 38.48 -14.26
C ASP A 106 -32.55 38.49 -14.50
N GLY A 107 -33.32 38.05 -13.49
CA GLY A 107 -34.77 38.20 -13.40
C GLY A 107 -35.16 39.64 -13.12
N ARG A 108 -35.63 40.31 -14.17
CA ARG A 108 -36.42 41.55 -14.09
C ARG A 108 -37.80 41.30 -13.49
#